data_AF-Q9UE37-F1
#
_entry.id   AF-Q9UE37-F1
#
_cell.length_a   1.000
_cell.length_b   1.000
_cell.length_c   1.000
_cell.angle_alpha   90.00
_cell.angle_beta   90.00
_cell.angle_gamma   90.00
#
_symmetry.space_group_name_H-M   'P 1'
#
loop_
_entity.id
_entity.type
_entity.pdbx_description
1 polymer ?
#
loop_
_entity_poly.entity_id
_entity_poly.type
_entity_poly.pdbx_seq_one_letter_code
_entity_poly.pdbx_strand_id
1 'polypeptide(L)'
;PDYDRSQWLNEKFKLGLDFPNLPYLIDGTHKITQSNAILRYIARKHNLCGESEKEQIREDILENQFMDSRMQLAKLCYDPDF
;
A
#
# COMPACT_ATOMS: atom_id res chain seq x y z
N PRO A 1 -8.74 -23.74 -8.12
CA PRO A 1 -8.05 -23.38 -6.86
C PRO A 1 -9.08 -23.18 -5.75
N ASP A 2 -8.78 -23.56 -4.52
CA ASP A 2 -9.75 -23.48 -3.41
C ASP A 2 -9.77 -22.09 -2.74
N TYR A 3 -8.91 -21.16 -3.21
CA TYR A 3 -8.79 -19.77 -2.74
C TYR A 3 -8.70 -19.66 -1.20
N ASP A 4 -8.04 -20.62 -0.56
CA ASP A 4 -7.89 -20.65 0.89
C ASP A 4 -7.12 -19.41 1.38
N ARG A 5 -7.69 -18.74 2.37
CA ARG A 5 -7.15 -17.51 2.99
C ARG A 5 -6.57 -17.77 4.38
N SER A 6 -6.61 -19.02 4.87
CA SER A 6 -6.19 -19.39 6.22
C SER A 6 -4.76 -18.94 6.53
N GLN A 7 -3.85 -19.02 5.56
CA GLN A 7 -2.46 -18.58 5.68
C GLN A 7 -2.34 -17.14 6.21
N TRP A 8 -3.18 -16.22 5.71
CA TRP A 8 -3.19 -14.84 6.17
C TRP A 8 -4.06 -14.66 7.42
N LEU A 9 -5.26 -15.24 7.43
CA LEU A 9 -6.22 -15.02 8.51
C LEU A 9 -5.72 -15.54 9.87
N ASN A 10 -4.93 -16.60 9.87
CA ASN A 10 -4.33 -17.15 11.09
C ASN A 10 -3.21 -16.26 11.66
N GLU A 11 -2.56 -15.45 10.84
CA GLU A 11 -1.40 -14.64 11.22
C GLU A 11 -1.71 -13.15 11.39
N LYS A 12 -2.81 -12.67 10.80
CA LYS A 12 -3.19 -11.25 10.71
C LYS A 12 -2.95 -10.45 12.00
N PHE A 13 -3.34 -10.98 13.16
CA PHE A 13 -3.26 -10.28 14.44
C PHE A 13 -2.03 -10.64 15.29
N LYS A 14 -1.16 -11.55 14.82
CA LYS A 14 0.04 -12.01 15.55
C LYS A 14 1.30 -11.22 15.21
N LEU A 15 1.27 -10.46 14.11
CA LEU A 15 2.44 -9.72 13.60
C LEU A 15 2.74 -8.43 14.38
N GLY A 16 1.81 -7.98 15.24
CA GLY A 16 1.94 -6.73 15.99
C GLY A 16 1.98 -5.49 15.09
N LEU A 17 1.18 -5.49 14.01
CA LEU A 17 0.93 -4.34 13.15
C LEU A 17 -0.14 -3.46 13.80
N ASP A 18 0.02 -2.13 13.76
CA ASP A 18 -0.97 -1.21 14.34
C ASP A 18 -2.33 -1.30 13.63
N PHE A 19 -2.31 -1.44 12.30
CA PHE A 19 -3.50 -1.60 11.47
C PHE A 19 -3.37 -2.83 10.54
N PRO A 20 -3.62 -4.06 11.04
CA PRO A 20 -3.35 -5.29 10.29
C PRO A 20 -4.01 -5.35 8.90
N ASN A 21 -3.19 -5.29 7.85
CA ASN A 21 -3.63 -5.31 6.48
C ASN A 21 -2.57 -5.90 5.54
N LEU A 22 -2.96 -6.24 4.32
CA LEU A 22 -2.06 -6.53 3.21
C LEU A 22 -2.07 -5.35 2.23
N PRO A 23 -0.91 -4.93 1.69
CA PRO A 23 0.44 -5.38 2.04
C PRO A 23 0.93 -4.82 3.40
N TYR A 24 1.95 -5.46 3.97
CA TYR A 24 2.73 -4.98 5.11
C TYR A 24 4.23 -5.06 4.83
N LEU A 25 5.03 -4.27 5.56
CA LEU A 25 6.49 -4.32 5.60
C LEU A 25 6.95 -4.35 7.06
N ILE A 26 7.91 -5.23 7.37
CA ILE A 26 8.61 -5.25 8.66
C ILE A 26 10.10 -5.01 8.39
N ASP A 27 10.62 -3.86 8.80
CA ASP A 27 12.03 -3.47 8.70
C ASP A 27 12.57 -3.12 10.10
N GLY A 28 13.15 -4.14 10.75
CA GLY A 28 13.58 -4.06 12.14
C GLY A 28 12.42 -3.75 13.09
N THR A 29 12.47 -2.59 13.75
CA THR A 29 11.41 -2.12 14.65
C THR A 29 10.23 -1.48 13.92
N HIS A 30 10.38 -1.15 12.63
CA HIS A 30 9.31 -0.52 11.86
C HIS A 30 8.37 -1.57 11.30
N LYS A 31 7.08 -1.44 11.61
CA LYS A 31 6.01 -2.31 11.14
C LYS A 31 4.96 -1.46 10.45
N ILE A 32 4.92 -1.52 9.13
CA ILE A 32 4.17 -0.57 8.31
C ILE A 32 3.13 -1.32 7.49
N THR A 33 1.92 -0.81 7.48
CA THR A 33 0.81 -1.23 6.62
C THR A 33 0.38 -0.06 5.73
N GLN A 34 -0.40 -0.34 4.68
CA GLN A 34 -0.75 0.58 3.58
C GLN A 34 0.35 0.70 2.53
N SER A 35 0.03 0.36 1.28
CA SER A 35 1.00 0.31 0.18
C SER A 35 1.74 1.63 -0.03
N ASN A 36 1.03 2.76 0.01
CA ASN A 36 1.59 4.09 -0.20
C ASN A 36 2.52 4.50 0.95
N ALA A 37 2.16 4.18 2.20
CA ALA A 37 3.03 4.44 3.36
C ALA A 37 4.33 3.61 3.29
N ILE A 38 4.24 2.35 2.85
CA ILE A 38 5.41 1.49 2.61
C ILE A 38 6.30 2.07 1.51
N LEU A 39 5.72 2.50 0.38
CA LEU A 39 6.47 3.12 -0.72
C LEU A 39 7.18 4.40 -0.27
N ARG A 40 6.47 5.30 0.42
CA ARG A 40 7.06 6.54 0.96
C ARG A 40 8.14 6.28 2.01
N TYR A 41 8.01 5.23 2.83
CA TYR A 41 9.06 4.83 3.78
C TYR A 41 10.36 4.45 3.05
N ILE A 42 10.25 3.58 2.03
CA ILE A 42 11.40 3.16 1.23
C ILE A 42 11.98 4.36 0.47
N ALA A 43 11.14 5.19 -0.15
CA ALA A 43 11.58 6.37 -0.89
C ALA A 43 12.38 7.34 0.00
N ARG A 44 11.90 7.63 1.22
CA ARG A 44 12.63 8.48 2.19
C ARG A 44 13.97 7.88 2.61
N LYS A 45 14.07 6.56 2.78
CA LYS A 45 15.34 5.88 3.13
C LYS A 45 16.42 6.03 2.05
N HIS A 46 16.01 6.34 0.82
CA HIS A 46 16.89 6.43 -0.35
C HIS A 46 16.86 7.81 -1.03
N ASN A 47 16.30 8.84 -0.40
CA ASN A 47 16.17 10.20 -0.94
C ASN A 47 15.48 10.23 -2.32
N LEU A 48 14.38 9.48 -2.46
CA LEU A 48 13.57 9.38 -3.69
C LEU A 48 12.23 10.14 -3.58
N CYS A 49 12.11 11.08 -2.64
CA CYS A 49 10.97 11.98 -2.53
C CYS A 49 11.36 13.38 -3.02
N GLY A 50 10.37 14.21 -3.32
CA GLY A 50 10.55 15.57 -3.79
C GLY A 50 11.32 16.42 -2.77
N GLU A 51 12.34 17.13 -3.24
CA GLU A 51 13.18 17.98 -2.40
C GLU A 51 12.58 19.39 -2.24
N SER A 52 11.76 19.81 -3.20
CA SER A 52 11.02 21.07 -3.17
C SER A 52 9.51 20.87 -2.94
N GLU A 53 8.85 21.89 -2.40
CA GLU A 53 7.39 21.92 -2.22
C GLU A 53 6.65 21.60 -3.53
N LYS A 54 7.14 22.15 -4.66
CA LYS A 54 6.56 21.91 -5.98
C LYS A 54 6.64 20.43 -6.39
N GLU A 55 7.73 19.75 -6.06
CA GLU A 55 7.90 18.32 -6.34
C GLU A 55 7.03 17.48 -5.43
N GLN A 56 6.95 17.80 -4.13
CA GLN A 56 6.11 17.10 -3.17
C GLN A 56 4.62 17.22 -3.53
N ILE A 57 4.15 18.41 -3.90
CA ILE A 57 2.80 18.62 -4.42
C ILE A 57 2.55 17.74 -5.64
N ARG A 58 3.51 17.64 -6.57
CA ARG A 58 3.38 16.81 -7.76
C ARG A 58 3.33 15.32 -7.43
N GLU A 59 4.16 14.86 -6.49
CA GLU A 59 4.16 13.48 -6.01
C GLU A 59 2.83 13.12 -5.36
N ASP A 60 2.29 13.99 -4.50
CA ASP A 60 1.02 13.78 -3.82
C ASP A 60 -0.15 13.71 -4.80
N ILE A 61 -0.19 14.62 -5.78
CA ILE A 61 -1.21 14.59 -6.84
C ILE A 61 -1.12 13.28 -7.64
N LEU A 62 0.09 12.89 -8.06
CA LEU A 62 0.28 11.68 -8.86
C LEU A 62 -0.10 10.43 -8.08
N GLU A 63 0.36 10.29 -6.84
CA GLU A 63 0.05 9.14 -5.98
C GLU A 63 -1.46 8.95 -5.83
N ASN A 64 -2.19 10.03 -5.54
CA ASN A 64 -3.64 9.96 -5.38
C ASN A 64 -4.35 9.67 -6.70
N GLN A 65 -3.95 10.31 -7.80
CA GLN A 65 -4.54 10.06 -9.12
C GLN A 65 -4.32 8.61 -9.58
N PHE A 66 -3.13 8.04 -9.34
CA PHE A 66 -2.86 6.64 -9.64
C PHE A 66 -3.69 5.69 -8.79
N MET A 67 -3.91 6.02 -7.52
CA MET A 67 -4.77 5.22 -6.64
C MET A 67 -6.22 5.20 -7.15
N ASP A 68 -6.77 6.36 -7.53
CA ASP A 68 -8.12 6.46 -8.09
C ASP A 68 -8.27 5.63 -9.37
N SER A 69 -7.34 5.78 -10.31
CA SER A 69 -7.35 4.99 -11.56
C SER A 69 -7.21 3.49 -11.31
N ARG A 70 -6.34 3.08 -10.38
CA ARG A 70 -6.18 1.67 -9.99
C ARG A 70 -7.46 1.11 -9.39
N MET A 71 -8.14 1.87 -8.53
CA MET A 71 -9.40 1.44 -7.92
C MET A 71 -10.53 1.34 -8.94
N GLN A 72 -10.59 2.25 -9.93
CA GLN A 72 -11.55 2.16 -11.03
C GLN A 72 -11.32 0.90 -11.87
N LEU A 73 -10.08 0.61 -12.24
CA LEU A 73 -9.75 -0.61 -12.99
C LEU A 73 -10.06 -1.87 -12.17
N ALA A 74 -9.71 -1.90 -10.89
CA ALA A 74 -10.02 -3.03 -10.02
C ALA A 74 -11.53 -3.28 -9.93
N LYS A 75 -12.35 -2.22 -9.81
CA LYS A 75 -13.80 -2.35 -9.82
C LYS A 75 -14.30 -3.00 -11.11
N LEU A 76 -13.82 -2.54 -12.25
CA LEU A 76 -14.20 -3.10 -13.56
C LEU A 76 -13.82 -4.59 -13.66
N CYS A 77 -12.59 -4.96 -13.30
CA CYS A 77 -12.11 -6.35 -13.44
C CYS A 77 -12.74 -7.35 -12.47
N TYR A 78 -13.37 -6.88 -11.39
CA TYR A 78 -14.07 -7.72 -10.41
C TYR A 78 -15.59 -7.50 -10.43
N ASP A 79 -16.11 -6.76 -11.41
CA ASP A 79 -17.54 -6.59 -11.61
C ASP A 79 -18.15 -7.90 -12.12
N PRO A 80 -19.14 -8.51 -11.43
CA PRO A 80 -19.77 -9.73 -11.91
C PRO A 80 -20.62 -9.54 -13.19
N ASP A 81 -20.99 -8.30 -13.51
CA ASP A 81 -21.80 -7.96 -14.69
C ASP A 81 -20.94 -7.67 -15.94
N PHE A 82 -19.61 -7.78 -15.85
CA PHE A 82 -18.66 -7.55 -16.95
C PHE A 82 -17.73 -8.75 -17.22
#